data_AF-A0A416VSQ9-F1
#
_entry.id   AF-A0A416VSQ9-F1
#
_cell.length_a   1.000
_cell.length_b   1.000
_cell.length_c   1.000
_cell.angle_alpha   90.00
_cell.angle_beta   90.00
_cell.angle_gamma   90.00
#
_symmetry.space_group_name_H-M   'P 1'
#
loop_
_entity.id
_entity.type
_entity.pdbx_description
1 polymer ?
#
loop_
_entity_poly.entity_id
_entity_poly.type
_entity_poly.pdbx_seq_one_letter_code
_entity_poly.pdbx_strand_id
1 'polypeptide(L)'
;MLDSIEAYRKGELPYYDLVYSLEGTLDAGEFKNEKMVEQWYSYWTPLEIWSATKGNNVTIEDVNQNLSDMELFLNRLLLEDDN
;
A
#
# COMPACT_ATOMS: atom_id res chain seq x y z
N MET A 1 -6.61 -0.97 5.05
CA MET A 1 -5.58 -0.87 3.99
C MET A 1 -6.14 -1.09 2.59
N LEU A 2 -6.83 -2.19 2.29
CA LEU A 2 -7.46 -2.40 0.97
C LEU A 2 -8.51 -1.33 0.67
N ASP A 3 -9.35 -1.00 1.66
CA ASP A 3 -10.31 0.11 1.57
C ASP A 3 -9.63 1.46 1.26
N SER A 4 -8.40 1.68 1.77
CA SER A 4 -7.63 2.89 1.49
C SER A 4 -7.20 2.94 0.01
N ILE A 5 -6.78 1.80 -0.56
CA ILE A 5 -6.45 1.69 -2.00
C ILE A 5 -7.69 1.98 -2.83
N GLU A 6 -8.84 1.40 -2.47
CA GLU A 6 -10.10 1.62 -3.18
C GLU A 6 -10.54 3.10 -3.09
N ALA A 7 -10.47 3.71 -1.91
CA ALA A 7 -10.81 5.12 -1.70
C ALA A 7 -9.91 6.06 -2.51
N TYR A 8 -8.61 5.78 -2.60
CA TYR A 8 -7.70 6.54 -3.47
C TYR A 8 -8.09 6.38 -4.94
N ARG A 9 -8.38 5.16 -5.41
CA ARG A 9 -8.81 4.91 -6.80
C ARG A 9 -10.10 5.67 -7.15
N LYS A 10 -10.98 5.91 -6.19
CA LYS A 10 -12.21 6.72 -6.35
C LYS A 10 -11.97 8.23 -6.25
N GLY A 11 -10.77 8.67 -5.88
CA GLY A 11 -10.45 10.07 -5.62
C GLY A 11 -11.01 10.60 -4.29
N GLU A 12 -11.36 9.69 -3.37
CA GLU A 12 -11.94 10.00 -2.06
C GLU A 12 -10.86 10.13 -0.96
N LEU A 13 -9.65 9.65 -1.23
CA LEU A 13 -8.51 9.68 -0.33
C LEU A 13 -7.32 10.36 -1.00
N PRO A 14 -6.65 11.34 -0.36
CA PRO A 14 -5.38 11.89 -0.84
C PRO A 14 -4.29 10.81 -0.92
N TYR A 15 -3.38 10.94 -1.89
CA TYR A 15 -2.32 9.95 -2.08
C TYR A 15 -1.41 9.80 -0.85
N TYR A 16 -1.06 10.91 -0.20
CA TYR A 16 -0.27 10.87 1.03
C TYR A 16 -0.94 10.03 2.14
N ASP A 17 -2.26 10.20 2.32
CA ASP A 17 -3.02 9.49 3.35
C ASP A 17 -3.11 7.99 3.05
N LEU A 18 -3.18 7.61 1.76
CA LEU A 18 -3.06 6.21 1.35
C LEU A 18 -1.72 5.61 1.80
N VAL A 19 -0.61 6.25 1.45
CA VAL A 19 0.73 5.71 1.73
C VAL A 19 0.97 5.57 3.23
N TYR A 20 0.56 6.58 4.01
CA TYR A 20 0.61 6.56 5.46
C TYR A 20 -0.29 5.45 6.06
N SER A 21 -1.48 5.24 5.51
CA SER A 21 -2.37 4.16 5.95
C SER A 21 -1.78 2.77 5.72
N LEU A 22 -1.05 2.56 4.62
CA LEU A 22 -0.39 1.28 4.32
C LEU A 22 0.75 1.00 5.30
N GLU A 23 1.60 1.99 5.58
CA GLU A 23 2.70 1.87 6.55
C GLU A 23 2.16 1.65 7.98
N GLY A 24 1.19 2.47 8.40
CA GLY A 24 0.59 2.35 9.73
C GLY A 24 -0.10 1.01 9.96
N THR A 25 -0.61 0.36 8.90
CA THR A 25 -1.17 -1.00 9.03
C THR A 25 -0.09 -2.04 9.30
N LEU A 26 1.07 -1.92 8.64
CA LEU A 26 2.22 -2.79 8.88
C LEU A 26 2.71 -2.64 10.33
N ASP A 27 2.89 -1.39 10.77
CA ASP A 27 3.35 -1.07 12.13
C ASP A 27 2.39 -1.56 13.21
N ALA A 28 1.09 -1.40 13.00
CA ALA A 28 0.06 -1.83 13.94
C ALA A 28 -0.16 -3.35 13.98
N GLY A 29 0.20 -4.07 12.92
CA GLY A 29 -0.03 -5.51 12.81
C GLY A 29 0.92 -6.39 13.61
N GLU A 30 1.97 -5.81 14.23
CA GLU A 30 2.97 -6.53 15.04
C GLU A 30 3.52 -7.82 14.38
N PHE A 31 3.66 -7.80 13.05
CA PHE A 31 3.99 -8.99 12.28
C PHE A 31 5.39 -9.53 12.61
N LYS A 32 5.49 -10.82 12.92
CA LYS A 32 6.76 -11.50 13.27
C LYS A 32 7.46 -12.17 12.10
N ASN A 33 6.79 -12.29 10.96
CA ASN A 33 7.36 -12.92 9.77
C ASN A 33 8.20 -11.89 8.99
N GLU A 34 9.52 -11.91 9.23
CA GLU A 34 10.49 -11.00 8.59
C GLU A 34 10.39 -11.00 7.05
N LYS A 35 10.20 -12.17 6.42
CA LYS A 35 10.08 -12.27 4.96
C LYS A 35 8.84 -11.56 4.43
N MET A 36 7.73 -11.66 5.16
CA MET A 36 6.50 -10.98 4.79
C MET A 36 6.68 -9.46 4.93
N VAL A 37 7.31 -9.00 6.02
CA VAL A 37 7.63 -7.58 6.22
C VAL A 37 8.54 -7.05 5.12
N GLU A 38 9.58 -7.80 4.73
CA GLU A 38 10.45 -7.46 3.60
C GLU A 38 9.66 -7.34 2.28
N GLN A 39 8.76 -8.29 2.00
CA GLN A 39 7.90 -8.25 0.82
C GLN A 39 6.96 -7.04 0.86
N TRP A 40 6.36 -6.73 2.01
CA TRP A 40 5.51 -5.57 2.17
C TRP A 40 6.26 -4.29 1.82
N TYR A 41 7.45 -4.08 2.39
CA TYR A 41 8.28 -2.92 2.06
C TYR A 41 8.68 -2.89 0.59
N SER A 42 8.89 -4.04 -0.07
CA SER A 42 9.20 -4.09 -1.50
C SER A 42 8.07 -3.53 -2.38
N TYR A 43 6.81 -3.74 -2.00
CA TYR A 43 5.64 -3.22 -2.71
C TYR A 43 5.27 -1.79 -2.30
N TRP A 44 5.49 -1.45 -1.03
CA TRP A 44 5.19 -0.12 -0.48
C TRP A 44 6.24 0.95 -0.85
N THR A 45 7.53 0.60 -0.89
CA THR A 45 8.62 1.59 -1.12
C THR A 45 8.45 2.40 -2.41
N PRO A 46 8.07 1.81 -3.57
CA PRO A 46 7.78 2.59 -4.77
C PRO A 46 6.68 3.63 -4.56
N LEU A 47 5.65 3.31 -3.76
CA LEU A 47 4.55 4.22 -3.45
C LEU A 47 5.04 5.40 -2.59
N GLU A 48 5.88 5.11 -1.59
CA GLU A 48 6.55 6.11 -0.75
C GLU A 48 7.43 7.05 -1.58
N ILE A 49 8.20 6.51 -2.55
CA ILE A 49 9.03 7.31 -3.45
C ILE A 49 8.17 8.31 -4.26
N TRP A 50 7.02 7.87 -4.77
CA TRP A 50 6.09 8.77 -5.45
C TRP A 50 5.55 9.87 -4.52
N SER A 51 5.22 9.50 -3.27
CA SER A 51 4.74 10.43 -2.24
C SER A 51 5.80 11.48 -1.93
N ALA A 52 7.05 11.06 -1.72
CA ALA A 52 8.17 11.96 -1.45
C ALA A 52 8.53 12.86 -2.66
N THR A 53 8.32 12.38 -3.88
CA THR A 53 8.72 13.10 -5.10
C THR A 53 7.65 14.10 -5.56
N LYS A 54 6.37 13.71 -5.52
CA LYS A 54 5.25 14.47 -6.10
C LYS A 54 4.22 14.92 -5.06
N GLY A 55 4.27 14.40 -3.83
CA GLY A 55 3.27 14.65 -2.80
C GLY A 55 1.86 14.29 -3.30
N ASN A 56 0.91 15.19 -3.11
CA ASN A 56 -0.47 15.02 -3.58
C ASN A 56 -0.68 15.31 -5.08
N ASN A 57 0.38 15.60 -5.85
CA ASN A 57 0.29 15.75 -7.31
C ASN A 57 0.45 14.42 -8.06
N VAL A 58 0.57 13.30 -7.34
CA VAL A 58 0.57 11.95 -7.93
C VAL A 58 -0.77 11.69 -8.59
N THR A 59 -0.75 11.25 -9.84
CA THR A 59 -1.96 10.82 -10.55
C THR A 59 -2.17 9.32 -10.42
N ILE A 60 -3.38 8.83 -10.69
CA ILE A 60 -3.60 7.38 -10.74
C ILE A 60 -2.69 6.69 -11.78
N GLU A 61 -2.40 7.35 -12.91
CA GLU A 61 -1.56 6.83 -13.98
C GLU A 61 -0.11 6.62 -13.51
N ASP A 62 0.41 7.48 -12.63
CA ASP A 62 1.75 7.35 -12.07
C ASP A 62 1.93 6.07 -11.26
N VAL A 63 0.89 5.66 -10.52
CA VAL A 63 0.98 4.64 -9.47
C VAL A 63 0.13 3.40 -9.72
N ASN A 64 -0.67 3.35 -10.79
CA ASN A 64 -1.67 2.30 -10.99
C ASN A 64 -1.06 0.89 -10.92
N GLN A 65 0.11 0.69 -11.52
CA GLN A 65 0.81 -0.60 -11.46
C GLN A 65 1.27 -0.92 -10.04
N ASN A 66 1.93 0.03 -9.35
CA ASN A 66 2.41 -0.19 -7.97
C ASN A 66 1.25 -0.48 -7.01
N LEU A 67 0.12 0.20 -7.17
CA LEU A 67 -1.09 -0.07 -6.39
C LEU A 67 -1.67 -1.45 -6.67
N SER A 68 -1.68 -1.87 -7.93
CA SER A 68 -2.19 -3.19 -8.30
C SER A 68 -1.29 -4.30 -7.75
N ASP A 69 0.03 -4.11 -7.78
CA ASP A 69 0.99 -5.05 -7.21
C ASP A 69 0.83 -5.16 -5.68
N MET A 70 0.69 -4.02 -4.99
CA MET A 70 0.43 -3.95 -3.56
C MET A 70 -0.90 -4.63 -3.20
N GLU A 71 -1.97 -4.29 -3.91
CA GLU A 71 -3.31 -4.87 -3.73
C GLU A 71 -3.30 -6.40 -3.91
N LEU A 72 -2.59 -6.91 -4.92
CA LEU A 72 -2.43 -8.36 -5.15
C LEU A 72 -1.62 -9.05 -4.05
N PHE A 73 -0.62 -8.38 -3.49
CA PHE A 73 0.14 -8.91 -2.34
C PHE A 73 -0.74 -8.97 -1.09
N LEU A 74 -1.42 -7.87 -0.76
CA LEU A 74 -2.30 -7.78 0.41
C LEU A 74 -3.46 -8.79 0.36
N ASN A 75 -4.08 -8.98 -0.80
CA ASN A 75 -5.13 -9.99 -0.97
C ASN A 75 -4.60 -11.41 -0.75
N ARG A 76 -3.37 -11.72 -1.19
CA ARG A 76 -2.75 -13.03 -0.93
C ARG A 76 -2.48 -13.24 0.55
N LEU A 77 -1.97 -12.22 1.24
CA LEU A 77 -1.72 -12.28 2.67
C LEU A 77 -3.01 -12.60 3.46
N LEU A 78 -4.12 -11.93 3.14
CA LEU A 78 -5.40 -12.16 3.81
C LEU A 78 -5.98 -13.56 3.53
N LEU A 79 -5.79 -14.10 2.32
CA LEU A 79 -6.23 -15.45 1.97
C LEU A 79 -5.38 -16.55 2.61
N GLU A 80 -4.11 -16.26 2.93
CA GLU A 80 -3.22 -17.17 3.63
C GLU A 80 -3.50 -17.20 5.15
N ASP A 81 -3.97 -16.10 5.75
CA ASP A 81 -4.34 -16.04 7.17
C ASP A 81 -5.67 -16.77 7.50
N ASP A 82 -6.52 -17.02 6.50
CA ASP A 82 -7.80 -17.74 6.65
C ASP A 82 -7.68 -19.28 6.56
N ASN A 83 -6.47 -19.83 6.35
CA ASN A 83 -6.18 -21.28 6.25
C ASN A 83 -5.27 -21.79 7.37
#